data_AF-A0A0P4VSM9-F1
#
_entry.id   AF-A0A0P4VSM9-F1
#
_cell.length_a   1.000
_cell.length_b   1.000
_cell.length_c   1.000
_cell.angle_alpha   90.00
_cell.angle_beta   90.00
_cell.angle_gamma   90.00
#
_symmetry.space_group_name_H-M   'P 1'
#
loop_
_entity.id
_entity.type
_entity.pdbx_description
1 polymer ?
#
loop_
_entity_poly.entity_id
_entity_poly.type
_entity_poly.pdbx_seq_one_letter_code
_entity_poly.pdbx_strand_id
1 'polypeptide(L)'
;RFPLLNSCCFLFSLETGAKIIGFFELIGDAALFLYGLISTLKVVINDEAVTESEETLRNVLLTAFVYVDLSFLFELIFAVYLLCGIYKVKPNYIKVWLIVQTVFLVISLFGLLFMVLLYIMLNSDDFNIIEETIVLMLHGYFLLVVYSYYHRLKEANVLL
;
A
#
# COMPACT_ATOMS: atom_id res chain seq x y z
N ARG A 1 14.50 -11.21 -15.54
CA ARG A 1 14.20 -10.08 -16.45
C ARG A 1 12.71 -9.81 -16.28
N PHE A 2 12.31 -8.70 -15.66
CA PHE A 2 10.90 -8.39 -15.43
C PHE A 2 10.23 -7.92 -16.74
N PRO A 3 8.94 -8.18 -16.95
CA PRO A 3 8.23 -7.69 -18.13
C PRO A 3 8.17 -6.16 -18.10
N LEU A 4 8.52 -5.53 -19.21
CA LEU A 4 8.44 -4.08 -19.39
C LEU A 4 7.15 -3.76 -20.15
N LEU A 5 6.37 -2.82 -19.62
CA LEU A 5 5.17 -2.32 -20.27
C LEU A 5 5.54 -1.14 -21.18
N ASN A 6 5.00 -1.11 -22.40
CA ASN A 6 5.19 0.02 -23.32
C ASN A 6 4.23 1.18 -23.04
N SER A 7 3.09 0.92 -22.38
CA SER A 7 2.02 1.90 -22.10
C SER A 7 1.20 1.45 -20.88
N CYS A 8 0.58 2.40 -20.17
CA CYS A 8 -0.32 2.12 -19.05
C CYS A 8 -1.76 1.93 -19.57
N CYS A 9 -2.41 0.82 -19.24
CA CYS A 9 -3.79 0.51 -19.63
C CYS A 9 -4.09 0.69 -21.14
N PHE A 10 -3.10 0.42 -22.01
CA PHE A 10 -3.14 0.65 -23.48
C PHE A 10 -3.38 2.09 -23.96
N LEU A 11 -3.84 3.01 -23.10
CA LEU A 11 -4.34 4.34 -23.46
C LEU A 11 -3.42 5.47 -23.01
N PHE A 12 -2.63 5.27 -21.96
CA PHE A 12 -1.85 6.35 -21.34
C PHE A 12 -0.34 6.10 -21.46
N SER A 13 0.41 7.19 -21.52
CA SER A 13 1.87 7.12 -21.38
C SER A 13 2.25 6.54 -20.01
N LEU A 14 3.40 5.86 -19.92
CA LEU A 14 3.92 5.35 -18.65
C LEU A 14 4.07 6.44 -17.58
N GLU A 15 4.44 7.65 -17.98
CA GLU A 15 4.55 8.79 -17.07
C GLU A 15 3.18 9.17 -16.51
N THR A 16 2.17 9.28 -17.37
CA THR A 16 0.79 9.58 -16.96
C THR A 16 0.25 8.49 -16.04
N GLY A 17 0.49 7.22 -16.38
CA GLY A 17 0.11 6.09 -15.53
C GLY A 17 0.75 6.13 -14.15
N ALA A 18 2.06 6.38 -14.08
CA ALA A 18 2.77 6.51 -12.81
C ALA A 18 2.28 7.71 -11.97
N LYS A 19 1.91 8.83 -12.61
CA LYS A 19 1.28 9.98 -11.93
C LYS A 19 -0.09 9.62 -11.37
N ILE A 20 -0.93 8.95 -12.16
CA ILE A 20 -2.27 8.52 -11.72
C ILE A 20 -2.14 7.60 -10.49
N ILE A 21 -1.24 6.62 -10.54
CA ILE A 21 -0.97 5.72 -9.41
C ILE A 21 -0.52 6.52 -8.19
N GLY A 22 0.46 7.40 -8.32
CA GLY A 22 0.95 8.20 -7.19
C GLY A 22 -0.12 9.11 -6.58
N PHE A 23 -1.03 9.70 -7.37
CA PHE A 23 -2.16 10.47 -6.83
C PHE A 23 -3.24 9.58 -6.22
N PHE A 24 -3.49 8.41 -6.80
CA PHE A 24 -4.43 7.44 -6.26
C PHE A 24 -3.99 6.96 -4.87
N GLU A 25 -2.71 6.59 -4.72
CA GLU A 25 -2.10 6.27 -3.42
C GLU A 25 -2.19 7.47 -2.47
N LEU A 26 -1.72 8.65 -2.89
CA LEU A 26 -1.72 9.84 -2.02
C LEU A 26 -3.12 10.18 -1.47
N ILE A 27 -4.15 10.16 -2.32
CA ILE A 27 -5.52 10.51 -1.92
C ILE A 27 -6.15 9.37 -1.11
N GLY A 28 -5.94 8.11 -1.54
CA GLY A 28 -6.46 6.94 -0.86
C GLY A 28 -5.90 6.80 0.55
N ASP A 29 -4.58 6.85 0.67
CA ASP A 29 -3.88 6.73 1.96
C ASP A 29 -4.20 7.91 2.88
N ALA A 30 -4.34 9.12 2.35
CA ALA A 30 -4.76 10.27 3.16
C ALA A 30 -6.19 10.10 3.70
N ALA A 31 -7.12 9.61 2.87
CA ALA A 31 -8.49 9.35 3.30
C ALA A 31 -8.56 8.24 4.35
N LEU A 32 -7.82 7.14 4.14
CA LEU A 32 -7.76 6.00 5.06
C LEU A 32 -7.07 6.37 6.37
N PHE A 33 -5.98 7.13 6.33
CA PHE A 33 -5.32 7.66 7.52
C PHE A 33 -6.25 8.54 8.36
N LEU A 34 -6.99 9.46 7.74
CA LEU A 34 -7.95 10.30 8.45
C LEU A 34 -9.09 9.49 9.05
N TYR A 35 -9.62 8.51 8.30
CA TYR A 35 -10.66 7.61 8.80
C TYR A 35 -10.18 6.76 9.98
N GLY A 36 -8.99 6.17 9.87
CA GLY A 36 -8.34 5.39 10.91
C GLY A 36 -8.10 6.24 12.17
N LEU A 37 -7.52 7.43 12.02
CA LEU A 37 -7.29 8.37 13.11
C LEU A 37 -8.59 8.73 13.85
N ILE A 38 -9.67 9.02 13.12
CA ILE A 38 -10.99 9.29 13.73
C ILE A 38 -11.50 8.07 14.50
N SER A 39 -11.31 6.86 13.95
CA SER A 39 -11.74 5.61 14.57
C SER A 39 -10.94 5.33 15.85
N THR A 40 -9.62 5.50 15.81
CA THR A 40 -8.73 5.42 16.98
C THR A 40 -9.15 6.40 18.07
N LEU A 41 -9.40 7.66 17.71
CA LEU A 41 -9.83 8.69 18.67
C LEU A 41 -11.16 8.35 19.33
N LYS A 42 -12.13 7.79 18.59
CA LYS A 42 -13.41 7.36 19.17
C LYS A 42 -13.23 6.26 20.21
N VAL A 43 -12.36 5.29 19.97
CA VAL A 43 -12.07 4.22 20.94
C VAL A 43 -11.37 4.77 22.18
N VAL A 44 -10.48 5.74 22.03
CA VAL A 44 -9.80 6.38 23.17
C VAL A 44 -10.76 7.22 24.02
N ILE A 45 -11.69 7.94 23.40
CA ILE A 45 -12.63 8.83 24.10
C ILE A 45 -13.76 8.05 24.78
N ASN A 46 -14.29 7.03 24.13
CA ASN A 46 -15.39 6.21 24.67
C ASN A 46 -14.84 5.13 25.60
N ASP A 47 -14.26 5.56 26.72
CA ASP A 47 -13.74 4.68 27.77
C ASP A 47 -14.89 4.04 28.57
N GLU A 48 -15.51 3.02 27.98
CA GLU A 48 -16.64 2.28 28.57
C GLU A 48 -16.23 0.90 29.10
N ALA A 49 -14.93 0.56 29.18
CA ALA A 49 -14.52 -0.77 29.63
C ALA A 49 -14.81 -0.95 31.13
N VAL A 50 -15.63 -1.94 31.48
CA VAL A 50 -16.04 -2.20 32.87
C VAL A 50 -15.30 -3.40 33.44
N THR A 51 -14.81 -4.31 32.60
CA THR A 51 -14.12 -5.55 33.00
C THR A 51 -12.68 -5.65 32.48
N GLU A 52 -11.82 -6.40 33.16
CA GLU A 52 -10.42 -6.63 32.75
C GLU A 52 -10.30 -7.29 31.35
N SER A 53 -11.27 -8.15 30.99
CA SER A 53 -11.33 -8.76 29.66
C SER A 53 -11.64 -7.74 28.55
N GLU A 54 -12.55 -6.81 28.82
CA GLU A 54 -12.88 -5.73 27.87
C GLU A 54 -11.72 -4.75 27.74
N GLU A 55 -11.01 -4.46 28.83
CA GLU A 55 -9.82 -3.62 28.83
C GLU A 55 -8.70 -4.24 27.96
N THR A 56 -8.47 -5.55 28.12
CA THR A 56 -7.46 -6.28 27.32
C THR A 56 -7.83 -6.25 25.84
N LEU A 57 -9.09 -6.54 25.49
CA LEU A 57 -9.55 -6.51 24.12
C LEU A 57 -9.42 -5.10 23.52
N ARG A 58 -9.79 -4.06 24.27
CA ARG A 58 -9.63 -2.65 23.86
C ARG A 58 -8.17 -2.31 23.61
N ASN A 59 -7.25 -2.71 24.49
CA ASN A 59 -5.83 -2.42 24.33
C ASN A 59 -5.27 -3.11 23.08
N VAL A 60 -5.71 -4.34 22.78
CA VAL A 60 -5.35 -5.05 21.53
C VAL A 60 -5.89 -4.29 20.31
N LEU A 61 -7.16 -3.87 20.32
CA LEU A 61 -7.77 -3.10 19.23
C LEU A 61 -7.07 -1.75 19.01
N LEU A 62 -6.81 -0.98 20.07
CA LEU A 62 -6.08 0.28 20.00
C LEU A 62 -4.68 0.08 19.43
N THR A 63 -3.97 -0.96 19.86
CA THR A 63 -2.64 -1.27 19.32
C THR A 63 -2.72 -1.58 17.83
N ALA A 64 -3.72 -2.35 17.40
CA ALA A 64 -3.94 -2.67 15.99
C ALA A 64 -4.27 -1.42 15.15
N PHE A 65 -5.15 -0.54 15.64
CA PHE A 65 -5.51 0.70 14.94
C PHE A 65 -4.34 1.67 14.83
N VAL A 66 -3.58 1.87 15.91
CA VAL A 66 -2.37 2.72 15.87
C VAL A 66 -1.35 2.17 14.87
N TYR A 67 -1.19 0.85 14.81
CA TYR A 67 -0.31 0.23 13.82
C TYR A 67 -0.76 0.52 12.38
N VAL A 68 -2.06 0.35 12.10
CA VAL A 68 -2.66 0.63 10.79
C VAL A 68 -2.53 2.11 10.41
N ASP A 69 -2.79 3.03 11.34
CA ASP A 69 -2.63 4.47 11.12
C ASP A 69 -1.19 4.83 10.75
N LEU A 70 -0.20 4.24 11.44
CA LEU A 70 1.21 4.45 11.12
C LEU A 70 1.60 3.88 9.75
N SER A 71 1.02 2.75 9.36
CA SER A 71 1.22 2.17 8.02
C SER A 71 0.73 3.12 6.92
N PHE A 72 -0.48 3.67 7.02
CA PHE A 72 -1.00 4.61 6.04
C PHE A 72 -0.22 5.93 6.00
N LEU A 73 0.23 6.42 7.16
CA LEU A 73 1.10 7.59 7.21
C LEU A 73 2.43 7.34 6.46
N PHE A 74 2.99 6.14 6.61
CA PHE A 74 4.21 5.74 5.92
C PHE A 74 3.99 5.67 4.41
N GLU A 75 2.92 5.02 3.95
CA GLU A 75 2.55 4.95 2.52
C GLU A 75 2.37 6.34 1.90
N LEU A 76 1.71 7.26 2.62
CA LEU A 76 1.53 8.65 2.18
C LEU A 76 2.87 9.36 1.91
N ILE A 77 3.88 9.13 2.76
CA ILE A 77 5.23 9.66 2.54
C ILE A 77 5.83 9.10 1.23
N PHE A 78 5.67 7.80 0.98
CA PHE A 78 6.21 7.19 -0.24
C PHE A 78 5.44 7.62 -1.50
N ALA A 79 4.13 7.80 -1.43
CA ALA A 79 3.35 8.38 -2.52
C ALA A 79 3.87 9.78 -2.91
N VAL A 80 4.23 10.60 -1.92
CA VAL A 80 4.90 11.90 -2.16
C VAL A 80 6.27 11.71 -2.81
N TYR A 81 7.07 10.73 -2.36
CA TYR A 81 8.38 10.42 -2.99
C TYR A 81 8.22 10.00 -4.45
N LEU A 82 7.22 9.16 -4.77
CA LEU A 82 6.92 8.76 -6.14
C LEU A 82 6.59 9.98 -6.99
N LEU A 83 5.63 10.80 -6.57
CA LEU A 83 5.22 12.00 -7.30
C LEU A 83 6.39 12.98 -7.46
N CYS A 84 7.13 13.26 -6.40
CA CYS A 84 8.32 14.10 -6.47
C CYS A 84 9.38 13.54 -7.43
N GLY A 85 9.60 12.22 -7.43
CA GLY A 85 10.49 11.53 -8.34
C GLY A 85 10.09 11.68 -9.79
N ILE A 86 8.79 11.56 -10.09
CA ILE A 86 8.24 11.73 -11.43
C ILE A 86 8.35 13.20 -11.88
N TYR A 87 7.83 14.14 -11.10
CA TYR A 87 7.80 15.57 -11.48
C TYR A 87 9.17 16.21 -11.56
N LYS A 88 10.11 15.83 -10.69
CA LYS A 88 11.49 16.33 -10.73
C LYS A 88 12.41 15.49 -11.62
N VAL A 89 11.87 14.45 -12.28
CA VAL A 89 12.62 13.56 -13.17
C VAL A 89 13.84 12.96 -12.43
N LYS A 90 13.66 12.63 -11.15
CA LYS A 90 14.71 12.08 -10.27
C LYS A 90 14.49 10.57 -10.07
N PRO A 91 15.17 9.70 -10.84
CA PRO A 91 14.94 8.25 -10.80
C PRO A 91 15.22 7.65 -9.42
N ASN A 92 16.09 8.25 -8.60
CA ASN A 92 16.40 7.76 -7.26
C ASN A 92 15.19 7.75 -6.33
N TYR A 93 14.30 8.75 -6.39
CA TYR A 93 13.11 8.79 -5.54
C TYR A 93 12.10 7.70 -5.96
N ILE A 94 11.93 7.51 -7.27
CA ILE A 94 11.09 6.43 -7.83
C ILE A 94 11.65 5.06 -7.44
N LYS A 95 12.98 4.90 -7.46
CA LYS A 95 13.65 3.66 -7.02
C LYS A 95 13.38 3.36 -5.55
N VAL A 96 13.41 4.38 -4.68
CA VAL A 96 13.12 4.20 -3.25
C VAL A 96 11.68 3.70 -3.07
N TRP A 97 10.70 4.34 -3.72
CA TRP A 97 9.31 3.87 -3.70
C TRP A 97 9.19 2.43 -4.22
N LEU A 98 9.87 2.08 -5.32
CA LEU A 98 9.85 0.72 -5.89
C LEU A 98 10.37 -0.34 -4.92
N ILE A 99 11.45 -0.04 -4.19
CA ILE A 99 12.02 -0.97 -3.21
C ILE A 99 11.01 -1.18 -2.08
N VAL A 100 10.47 -0.10 -1.52
CA VAL A 100 9.51 -0.15 -0.43
C VAL A 100 8.25 -0.92 -0.84
N GLN A 101 7.67 -0.61 -2.00
CA GLN A 101 6.48 -1.33 -2.47
C GLN A 101 6.74 -2.79 -2.82
N THR A 102 7.95 -3.14 -3.26
CA THR A 102 8.30 -4.55 -3.45
C THR A 102 8.33 -5.28 -2.11
N VAL A 103 8.86 -4.66 -1.05
CA VAL A 103 8.88 -5.25 0.30
C VAL A 103 7.46 -5.42 0.83
N PHE A 104 6.61 -4.40 0.71
CA PHE A 104 5.21 -4.50 1.11
C PHE A 104 4.47 -5.60 0.35
N LEU A 105 4.62 -5.68 -0.97
CA LEU A 105 3.99 -6.73 -1.77
C LEU A 105 4.40 -8.14 -1.33
N VAL A 106 5.68 -8.34 -0.97
CA VAL A 106 6.16 -9.62 -0.44
C VAL A 106 5.55 -9.92 0.93
N ILE A 107 5.47 -8.93 1.83
CA ILE A 107 4.85 -9.09 3.15
C ILE A 107 3.36 -9.43 2.99
N SER A 108 2.62 -8.71 2.13
CA SER A 108 1.21 -8.96 1.84
C SER A 108 0.98 -10.34 1.23
N LEU A 109 1.90 -10.82 0.38
CA LEU A 109 1.84 -12.19 -0.14
C LEU A 109 1.93 -13.24 0.97
N PHE A 110 2.85 -13.07 1.93
CA PHE A 110 2.93 -13.96 3.09
C PHE A 110 1.68 -13.84 3.98
N GLY A 111 1.14 -12.64 4.14
CA GLY A 111 -0.12 -12.40 4.86
C GLY A 111 -1.29 -13.16 4.25
N LEU A 112 -1.45 -13.09 2.91
CA LEU A 112 -2.48 -13.82 2.17
C LEU A 112 -2.31 -15.34 2.34
N LEU A 113 -1.08 -15.85 2.24
CA LEU A 113 -0.81 -17.28 2.46
C LEU A 113 -1.18 -17.72 3.88
N PHE A 114 -0.90 -16.88 4.87
CA PHE A 114 -1.27 -17.15 6.26
C PHE A 114 -2.79 -17.14 6.46
N MET A 115 -3.52 -16.19 5.84
CA MET A 115 -4.99 -16.18 5.86
C MET A 115 -5.58 -17.45 5.24
N VAL A 116 -5.06 -17.88 4.09
CA VAL A 116 -5.49 -19.13 3.44
C VAL A 116 -5.23 -20.35 4.35
N LEU A 117 -4.09 -20.39 5.03
CA LEU A 117 -3.79 -21.45 6.00
C LEU A 117 -4.79 -21.45 7.16
N LEU A 118 -5.11 -20.28 7.73
CA LEU A 118 -6.08 -20.15 8.81
C LEU A 118 -7.50 -20.54 8.36
N TYR A 119 -7.90 -20.14 7.15
CA TYR A 119 -9.17 -20.56 6.55
C TYR A 119 -9.32 -22.07 6.53
N ILE A 120 -8.28 -22.79 6.07
CA ILE A 120 -8.27 -24.25 6.01
C ILE A 120 -8.31 -24.88 7.42
N MET A 121 -7.58 -24.31 8.38
CA MET A 121 -7.45 -24.88 9.73
C MET A 121 -8.68 -24.62 10.62
N LEU A 122 -9.28 -23.44 10.51
CA LEU A 122 -10.39 -23.01 11.36
C LEU A 122 -11.76 -23.23 10.70
N ASN A 123 -11.79 -23.47 9.38
CA ASN A 123 -13.01 -23.61 8.58
C ASN A 123 -13.98 -22.44 8.81
N SER A 124 -13.43 -21.23 8.90
CA SER A 124 -14.18 -19.97 9.05
C SER A 124 -14.13 -19.20 7.72
N ASP A 125 -15.30 -18.74 7.27
CA ASP A 125 -15.46 -17.87 6.11
C ASP A 125 -15.22 -16.38 6.43
N ASP A 126 -14.73 -16.04 7.63
CA ASP A 126 -14.51 -14.65 8.06
C ASP A 126 -13.35 -13.96 7.31
N PHE A 127 -12.58 -14.70 6.51
CA PHE A 127 -11.43 -14.17 5.77
C PHE A 127 -11.83 -13.80 4.33
N ASN A 128 -11.73 -12.51 3.97
CA ASN A 128 -11.98 -12.00 2.61
C ASN A 128 -10.81 -12.29 1.64
N ILE A 129 -10.46 -13.57 1.43
CA ILE A 129 -9.31 -14.00 0.62
C ILE A 129 -9.41 -13.50 -0.83
N ILE A 130 -10.61 -13.48 -1.41
CA ILE A 130 -10.83 -13.05 -2.81
C ILE A 130 -10.50 -11.55 -2.96
N GLU A 131 -10.97 -10.73 -2.02
CA GLU A 131 -10.73 -9.28 -2.02
C GLU A 131 -9.22 -9.00 -1.90
N GLU A 132 -8.57 -9.62 -0.92
CA GLU A 132 -7.12 -9.49 -0.69
C GLU A 132 -6.31 -9.94 -1.92
N THR A 133 -6.75 -11.00 -2.60
CA THR A 133 -6.11 -11.48 -3.83
C THR A 133 -6.20 -10.44 -4.95
N ILE A 134 -7.37 -9.81 -5.13
CA ILE A 134 -7.58 -8.77 -6.16
C ILE A 134 -6.72 -7.53 -5.85
N VAL A 135 -6.69 -7.11 -4.59
CA VAL A 135 -5.86 -5.98 -4.13
C VAL A 135 -4.37 -6.25 -4.37
N LEU A 136 -3.90 -7.46 -4.05
CA LEU A 136 -2.50 -7.84 -4.27
C LEU A 136 -2.13 -7.84 -5.76
N MET A 137 -3.02 -8.33 -6.62
CA MET A 137 -2.83 -8.28 -8.07
C MET A 137 -2.77 -6.83 -8.59
N LEU A 138 -3.64 -5.96 -8.07
CA LEU A 138 -3.65 -4.54 -8.43
C LEU A 138 -2.34 -3.84 -8.02
N HIS A 139 -1.85 -4.08 -6.81
CA HIS A 139 -0.54 -3.59 -6.36
C HIS A 139 0.61 -4.10 -7.23
N GLY A 140 0.59 -5.39 -7.61
CA GLY A 140 1.57 -5.95 -8.55
C GLY A 140 1.56 -5.24 -9.90
N TYR A 141 0.37 -4.90 -10.41
CA TYR A 141 0.24 -4.12 -11.64
C TYR A 141 0.78 -2.69 -11.49
N PHE A 142 0.46 -1.99 -10.40
CA PHE A 142 0.98 -0.64 -10.14
C PHE A 142 2.51 -0.62 -10.07
N LEU A 143 3.10 -1.59 -9.36
CA LEU A 143 4.54 -1.77 -9.27
C LEU A 143 5.16 -1.95 -10.68
N LEU A 144 4.55 -2.76 -11.54
CA LEU A 144 5.03 -2.98 -12.91
C LEU A 144 4.96 -1.72 -13.77
N VAL A 145 3.89 -0.93 -13.68
CA VAL A 145 3.75 0.34 -14.41
C VAL A 145 4.85 1.32 -14.00
N VAL A 146 5.03 1.52 -12.69
CA VAL A 146 6.06 2.45 -12.17
C VAL A 146 7.47 1.93 -12.45
N TYR A 147 7.71 0.62 -12.36
CA TYR A 147 9.00 0.00 -12.71
C TYR A 147 9.35 0.23 -14.18
N SER A 148 8.37 0.04 -15.07
CA SER A 148 8.54 0.28 -16.51
C SER A 148 8.86 1.75 -16.81
N TYR A 149 8.21 2.68 -16.11
CA TYR A 149 8.53 4.11 -16.19
C TYR A 149 9.96 4.41 -15.68
N TYR A 150 10.33 3.89 -14.52
CA TYR A 150 11.66 4.04 -13.93
C TYR A 150 12.77 3.54 -14.87
N HIS A 151 12.56 2.37 -15.48
CA HIS A 151 13.54 1.78 -16.38
C HIS A 151 13.78 2.67 -17.61
N ARG A 152 12.71 3.11 -18.26
CA ARG A 152 12.78 4.05 -19.39
C ARG A 152 13.48 5.36 -19.01
N LEU A 153 13.20 5.89 -17.83
CA LEU A 153 13.85 7.10 -17.34
C LEU A 153 15.36 6.90 -17.10
N LYS A 154 15.74 5.72 -16.57
CA LYS A 154 17.14 5.38 -16.34
C LYS A 154 17.90 5.22 -17.65
N GLU A 155 17.31 4.58 -18.66
CA GLU A 155 17.92 4.45 -20.00
C GLU A 155 18.14 5.82 -20.65
N ALA A 156 17.15 6.71 -20.59
CA ALA A 156 17.28 8.06 -21.13
C ALA A 156 18.39 8.89 -20.44
N ASN A 157 18.55 8.76 -19.12
CA ASN A 157 19.59 9.46 -18.35
C ASN A 157 21.01 8.91 -18.57
N VAL A 158 21.16 7.69 -19.08
CA VAL A 158 22.49 7.12 -19.43
C VAL A 158 22.93 7.61 -20.82
N LEU A 159 22.00 8.08 -21.65
CA LEU A 159 22.24 8.59 -23.00
C LEU A 159 22.50 10.10 -23.06
N LEU A 160 22.37 10.81 -21.93
CA LEU A 160 22.64 12.24 -21.74
C LEU A 160 23.94 12.44 -20.96
#